data_AF-A0A0F2PMV1-F1
#
_entry.id   AF-A0A0F2PMV1-F1
#
_cell.length_a   1.000
_cell.length_b   1.000
_cell.length_c   1.000
_cell.angle_alpha   90.00
_cell.angle_beta   90.00
_cell.angle_gamma   90.00
#
_symmetry.space_group_name_H-M   'P 1'
#
loop_
_entity.id
_entity.type
_entity.pdbx_description
1 polymer ?
#
loop_
_entity_poly.entity_id
_entity_poly.type
_entity_poly.pdbx_seq_one_letter_code
_entity_poly.pdbx_strand_id
1 'polypeptide(L)'
;MARNTNQKVVPGAGSALNAMKFEVANELGLTNYNQVDKGQLTSRQNGYVGGNITKRLVALGEASLMQSGAGAINATTGVSLDTPQG
;
A
#
# COMPACT_ATOMS: atom_id res chain seq x y z
N MET A 1 -29.05 2.06 -4.87
CA MET A 1 -28.33 1.57 -3.66
C MET A 1 -26.96 1.08 -4.10
N ALA A 2 -25.89 1.81 -3.80
CA ALA A 2 -24.53 1.39 -4.17
C ALA A 2 -24.07 0.27 -3.24
N ARG A 3 -23.86 -0.93 -3.79
CA ARG A 3 -23.29 -2.07 -3.04
C ARG A 3 -21.80 -1.80 -2.86
N ASN A 4 -21.40 -1.33 -1.68
CA ASN A 4 -20.00 -1.16 -1.34
C ASN A 4 -19.39 -2.54 -0.97
N THR A 5 -18.99 -3.30 -1.98
CA THR A 5 -18.38 -4.64 -1.83
C THR A 5 -16.86 -4.59 -1.62
N ASN A 6 -16.28 -3.39 -1.49
CA ASN A 6 -14.85 -3.23 -1.25
C ASN A 6 -14.48 -3.71 0.16
N GLN A 7 -14.03 -4.97 0.24
CA GLN A 7 -13.43 -5.52 1.46
C GLN A 7 -11.95 -5.19 1.50
N LYS A 8 -11.47 -4.79 2.68
CA LYS A 8 -10.04 -4.55 2.89
C LYS A 8 -9.31 -5.88 2.80
N VAL A 9 -8.23 -5.93 2.01
CA VAL A 9 -7.39 -7.13 1.81
C VAL A 9 -6.91 -7.70 3.15
N VAL A 10 -6.53 -6.82 4.08
CA VAL A 10 -6.20 -7.19 5.46
C VAL A 10 -7.15 -6.44 6.40
N PRO A 11 -8.11 -7.14 7.03
CA PRO A 11 -8.94 -6.58 8.08
C PRO A 11 -8.08 -6.03 9.23
N GLY A 12 -8.38 -4.83 9.74
CA GLY A 12 -7.64 -4.21 10.85
C GLY A 12 -6.43 -3.34 10.47
N ALA A 13 -5.86 -3.51 9.28
CA ALA A 13 -4.69 -2.73 8.84
C ALA A 13 -4.98 -1.22 8.62
N GLY A 14 -6.25 -0.82 8.61
CA GLY A 14 -6.65 0.56 8.32
C GLY A 14 -6.03 1.62 9.24
N SER A 15 -5.83 1.31 10.52
CA SER A 15 -5.19 2.23 11.46
C SER A 15 -3.71 2.47 11.12
N ALA A 16 -2.96 1.38 10.89
CA ALA A 16 -1.54 1.44 10.50
C ALA A 16 -1.34 2.15 9.15
N LEU A 17 -2.19 1.85 8.16
CA LEU A 17 -2.16 2.51 6.86
C LEU A 17 -2.49 4.00 6.96
N ASN A 18 -3.39 4.40 7.86
CA ASN A 18 -3.67 5.81 8.12
C ASN A 18 -2.48 6.52 8.75
N ALA A 19 -1.81 5.92 9.74
CA ALA A 19 -0.59 6.48 10.34
C ALA A 19 0.51 6.70 9.28
N MET A 20 0.80 5.67 8.48
CA MET A 20 1.79 5.76 7.40
C MET A 20 1.42 6.83 6.36
N LYS A 21 0.14 6.95 6.03
CA LYS A 21 -0.35 8.01 5.13
C LYS A 21 -0.08 9.41 5.68
N PHE A 22 -0.21 9.61 7.00
CA PHE A 22 0.08 10.91 7.62
C PHE A 22 1.58 11.20 7.64
N GLU A 23 2.40 10.22 7.97
CA GLU A 23 3.87 10.35 7.93
C GLU A 23 4.34 10.74 6.52
N VAL A 24 3.91 9.98 5.50
CA VAL A 24 4.26 10.23 4.10
C VAL A 24 3.77 11.61 3.65
N ALA A 25 2.55 12.00 4.00
CA ALA A 25 2.01 13.30 3.62
C ALA A 25 2.80 14.45 4.26
N ASN A 26 3.17 14.32 5.54
CA ASN A 26 4.00 15.31 6.23
C ASN A 26 5.38 15.44 5.59
N GLU A 27 6.03 14.33 5.22
CA GLU A 27 7.33 14.33 4.54
C GLU A 27 7.26 14.97 3.14
N LEU A 28 6.13 14.83 2.45
CA LEU A 28 5.88 15.48 1.16
C LEU A 28 5.48 16.96 1.28
N GLY A 29 5.48 17.52 2.50
CA GLY A 29 5.11 18.92 2.77
C GLY A 29 3.60 19.19 2.73
N LEU A 30 2.77 18.14 2.72
CA LEU A 30 1.31 18.27 2.75
C LEU A 30 0.81 18.39 4.19
N THR A 31 0.95 19.58 4.74
CA THR A 31 0.42 19.90 6.07
C THR A 31 -1.10 19.71 6.09
N ASN A 32 -1.63 19.06 7.14
CA ASN A 32 -3.07 18.82 7.33
C ASN A 32 -3.75 17.91 6.30
N TYR A 33 -3.03 16.96 5.69
CA TYR A 33 -3.61 15.98 4.74
C TYR A 33 -4.81 15.16 5.29
N ASN A 34 -5.03 15.14 6.61
CA ASN A 34 -6.20 14.54 7.25
C ASN A 34 -7.46 15.42 7.17
N GLN A 35 -7.29 16.74 7.24
CA GLN A 35 -8.37 17.72 7.33
C GLN A 35 -8.62 18.42 6.00
N VAL A 36 -7.60 18.48 5.14
CA VAL A 36 -7.71 19.03 3.80
C VAL A 36 -8.55 18.09 2.95
N ASP A 37 -9.57 18.65 2.30
CA ASP A 37 -10.32 17.93 1.29
C ASP A 37 -9.37 17.48 0.17
N LYS A 38 -9.34 16.17 -0.05
CA LYS A 38 -8.50 15.52 -1.07
C LYS A 38 -8.84 16.02 -2.48
N GLY A 39 -10.03 16.57 -2.69
CA GLY A 39 -10.42 17.23 -3.94
C GLY A 39 -9.71 18.57 -4.19
N GLN A 40 -9.18 19.22 -3.14
CA GLN A 40 -8.39 20.46 -3.25
C GLN A 40 -6.92 20.20 -3.57
N LEU A 41 -6.45 18.97 -3.32
CA LEU A 41 -5.09 18.55 -3.64
C LEU A 41 -5.02 18.13 -5.11
N THR A 42 -3.90 18.44 -5.76
CA THR A 42 -3.69 18.00 -7.13
C THR A 42 -3.66 16.47 -7.20
N SER A 43 -4.18 15.89 -8.29
CA SER A 43 -4.15 14.43 -8.49
C SER A 43 -2.73 13.85 -8.38
N ARG A 44 -1.72 14.65 -8.76
CA ARG A 44 -0.30 14.28 -8.61
C ARG A 44 0.11 14.18 -7.14
N GLN A 45 -0.25 15.14 -6.29
CA GLN A 45 0.06 15.10 -4.85
C GLN A 45 -0.59 13.90 -4.16
N ASN A 46 -1.88 13.66 -4.41
CA ASN A 46 -2.58 12.48 -3.90
C ASN A 46 -1.92 11.17 -4.39
N GLY A 47 -1.53 11.14 -5.66
CA GLY A 47 -0.80 10.02 -6.27
C GLY A 47 0.57 9.79 -5.63
N TYR A 48 1.33 10.84 -5.35
CA TYR A 48 2.63 10.75 -4.68
C TYR A 48 2.50 10.19 -3.26
N VAL A 49 1.48 10.60 -2.50
CA VAL A 49 1.22 10.02 -1.17
C VAL A 49 0.91 8.54 -1.29
N GLY A 50 -0.02 8.16 -2.17
CA GLY A 50 -0.39 6.75 -2.39
C GLY A 50 0.81 5.89 -2.81
N GLY A 51 1.58 6.35 -3.80
CA GLY A 51 2.75 5.61 -4.30
C GLY A 51 3.85 5.43 -3.26
N ASN A 52 4.11 6.42 -2.41
CA ASN A 52 5.10 6.30 -1.34
C ASN A 52 4.65 5.33 -0.24
N ILE A 53 3.36 5.28 0.09
CA ILE A 53 2.80 4.26 0.99
C ILE A 53 3.06 2.87 0.43
N THR A 54 2.76 2.62 -0.85
CA THR A 54 2.99 1.31 -1.48
C THR A 54 4.46 0.92 -1.47
N LYS A 55 5.37 1.86 -1.79
CA LYS A 55 6.83 1.61 -1.72
C LYS A 55 7.29 1.20 -0.34
N ARG A 56 6.81 1.87 0.72
CA ARG A 56 7.13 1.50 2.11
C ARG A 56 6.61 0.12 2.47
N LEU A 57 5.37 -0.20 2.10
CA LEU A 57 4.78 -1.51 2.36
C LEU A 57 5.55 -2.63 1.66
N VAL A 58 5.95 -2.41 0.40
CA VAL A 58 6.78 -3.36 -0.34
C VAL A 58 8.14 -3.54 0.33
N ALA A 59 8.83 -2.45 0.69
CA ALA A 59 10.12 -2.52 1.38
C ALA A 59 10.02 -3.27 2.73
N LEU A 60 8.96 -3.04 3.51
CA LEU A 60 8.71 -3.78 4.75
C LEU A 60 8.43 -5.27 4.49
N GLY A 61 7.68 -5.58 3.43
CA GLY A 61 7.42 -6.95 2.99
C GLY A 61 8.71 -7.66 2.57
N GLU A 62 9.53 -7.01 1.74
CA GLU A 62 10.84 -7.50 1.31
C GLU A 62 11.78 -7.71 2.51
N ALA A 63 11.85 -6.77 3.44
CA ALA A 63 12.63 -6.91 4.67
C ALA A 63 12.15 -8.10 5.54
N SER A 64 10.83 -8.28 5.67
CA SER A 64 10.25 -9.42 6.39
C SER A 64 10.55 -10.75 5.70
N LEU A 65 10.53 -10.78 4.37
CA LEU A 65 10.89 -11.96 3.57
C LEU A 65 12.39 -12.28 3.70
N MET A 66 13.25 -11.26 3.65
CA MET A 66 14.69 -11.39 3.90
C MET A 66 14.98 -11.90 5.32
N GLN A 67 14.28 -11.38 6.33
CA GLN A 67 14.44 -11.82 7.72
C GLN A 67 13.95 -13.25 7.94
N SER A 68 12.96 -13.69 7.17
CA SER A 68 12.50 -15.08 7.13
C SER A 68 13.37 -15.97 6.22
N GLY A 69 14.39 -15.39 5.59
CA GLY A 69 15.24 -15.95 4.56
C GLY A 69 16.37 -16.86 5.03
N ALA A 70 16.18 -17.60 6.13
CA ALA A 70 16.99 -18.79 6.43
C ALA A 70 16.32 -20.10 5.97
N GLY A 71 15.20 -20.06 5.25
CA GLY A 71 14.55 -21.29 4.75
C GLY A 71 13.39 -21.18 3.74
N ALA A 72 13.04 -19.99 3.23
CA ALA A 72 11.78 -19.79 2.48
C ALA A 72 11.92 -19.66 0.94
N ILE A 73 13.11 -19.84 0.36
CA ILE A 73 13.35 -19.62 -1.08
C ILE A 73 12.79 -20.72 -2.02
N ASN A 74 12.18 -21.77 -1.49
CA ASN A 74 11.63 -22.88 -2.29
C ASN A 74 10.12 -22.76 -2.61
N ALA A 75 9.46 -21.66 -2.22
CA ALA A 75 8.02 -21.45 -2.49
C ALA A 75 7.73 -20.76 -3.84
N THR A 76 8.73 -20.20 -4.51
CA THR A 76 8.59 -19.50 -5.80
C THR A 76 8.68 -20.39 -7.03
N THR A 77 9.04 -21.67 -6.89
CA THR A 77 9.16 -22.65 -7.98
C THR A 77 7.83 -23.26 -8.43
N GLY A 78 6.71 -22.94 -7.75
CA GLY A 78 5.39 -23.54 -8.02
C GLY A 78 4.32 -22.60 -8.57
N VAL A 79 4.63 -21.33 -8.81
CA VAL A 79 3.62 -20.37 -9.32
C VAL A 79 3.63 -20.37 -10.84
N SER A 80 2.88 -21.29 -11.44
CA SER A 80 2.49 -21.20 -12.85
C SER A 80 1.58 -19.99 -13.04
N LEU A 81 2.05 -18.98 -13.77
CA LEU A 81 1.23 -17.88 -14.26
C LEU A 81 0.35 -18.42 -15.38
N ASP A 82 -0.95 -18.59 -15.10
CA ASP A 82 -1.94 -18.89 -16.14
C ASP A 82 -2.03 -17.68 -17.07
N THR A 83 -1.49 -17.82 -18.28
CA THR A 83 -1.62 -16.80 -19.33
C THR A 83 -3.04 -16.84 -19.88
N PRO A 84 -3.75 -15.71 -19.97
CA PRO A 84 -5.12 -15.67 -20.49
C PRO A 84 -5.18 -16.28 -21.89
N GLN A 85 -5.95 -17.36 -22.05
CA GLN A 85 -6.28 -17.88 -23.37
C GLN A 85 -7.06 -16.81 -24.14
N GLY A 86 -6.55 -16.46 -25.31
CA GLY A 86 -7.23 -15.60 -26.29
C GLY A 86 -8.32 -16.34 -27.04
#